data_AF-A0A8J4M0J6-F1
#
_entry.id   AF-A0A8J4M0J6-F1
#
_cell.length_a   1.000
_cell.length_b   1.000
_cell.length_c   1.000
_cell.angle_alpha   90.00
_cell.angle_beta   90.00
_cell.angle_gamma   90.00
#
_symmetry.space_group_name_H-M   'P 1'
#
loop_
_entity.id
_entity.type
_entity.pdbx_description
1 polymer ?
#
loop_
_entity_poly.entity_id
_entity_poly.type
_entity_poly.pdbx_seq_one_letter_code
_entity_poly.pdbx_strand_id
1 'polypeptide(L)'
;MSLMPAQGGCNRKQKPPPAQKKVLDKLISEFRRAEVLLGGNQGTCGVDGSLRPKDMADLFRLANQHLNVGSRDVLLDVGCSLCKPGFVAIAVLDVIAVHGIEIDIMKVEKARTFITQVCGNVGSLSGCQDRFKIRYADINKVSIFGMIGRI
;
A
#
# COMPACT_ATOMS: atom_id res chain seq x y z
N MET A 1 -25.04 -15.42 -35.89
CA MET A 1 -24.16 -15.08 -34.74
C MET A 1 -23.18 -14.03 -35.22
N SER A 2 -23.35 -12.78 -34.79
CA SER A 2 -22.48 -11.65 -35.15
C SER A 2 -21.57 -11.36 -33.97
N LEU A 3 -20.26 -11.51 -34.16
CA LEU A 3 -19.24 -11.14 -33.18
C LEU A 3 -19.15 -9.61 -33.16
N MET A 4 -19.53 -9.00 -32.04
CA MET A 4 -19.27 -7.58 -31.80
C MET A 4 -17.76 -7.36 -31.57
N PRO A 5 -17.19 -6.25 -32.08
CA PRO A 5 -15.79 -5.95 -31.84
C PRO A 5 -15.61 -5.44 -30.41
N ALA A 6 -14.60 -5.99 -29.73
CA ALA A 6 -14.10 -5.44 -28.47
C ALA A 6 -13.55 -4.03 -28.73
N GLN A 7 -14.24 -2.99 -28.25
CA GLN A 7 -13.70 -1.64 -28.20
C GLN A 7 -12.64 -1.57 -27.11
N GLY A 8 -11.41 -1.96 -27.45
CA GLY A 8 -10.21 -1.80 -26.64
C GLY A 8 -9.78 -0.32 -26.57
N GLY A 9 -10.36 0.40 -25.63
CA GLY A 9 -10.01 1.79 -25.30
C GLY A 9 -9.28 1.93 -23.96
N CYS A 10 -8.37 1.02 -23.61
CA CYS A 10 -7.58 1.11 -22.37
C CYS A 10 -6.35 2.02 -22.58
N ASN A 11 -6.55 3.33 -22.67
CA ASN A 11 -5.47 4.30 -22.51
C ASN A 11 -6.00 5.67 -22.06
N ARG A 12 -6.54 5.72 -20.84
CA ARG A 12 -6.50 6.95 -20.05
C ARG A 12 -5.60 6.69 -18.87
N LYS A 13 -4.33 7.10 -18.98
CA LYS A 13 -3.48 7.37 -17.82
C LYS A 13 -4.20 8.45 -17.01
N GLN A 14 -5.06 8.05 -16.06
CA GLN A 14 -5.76 8.99 -15.21
C GLN A 14 -4.71 9.69 -14.36
N LYS A 15 -4.47 10.97 -14.68
CA LYS A 15 -3.58 11.81 -13.90
C LYS A 15 -4.20 11.97 -12.51
N PRO A 16 -3.44 11.78 -11.43
CA PRO A 16 -3.96 11.98 -10.08
C PRO A 16 -4.55 13.39 -9.96
N PRO A 17 -5.68 13.57 -9.25
CA PRO A 17 -6.10 14.89 -8.79
C PRO A 17 -4.89 15.66 -8.20
N PRO A 18 -4.75 16.97 -8.46
CA PRO A 18 -3.56 17.73 -8.07
C PRO A 18 -3.19 17.60 -6.58
N ALA A 19 -4.17 17.48 -5.70
CA ALA A 19 -3.98 17.24 -4.27
C ALA A 19 -3.33 15.86 -3.99
N GLN A 20 -3.81 14.79 -4.61
CA GLN A 20 -3.25 13.45 -4.46
C GLN A 20 -1.82 13.35 -5.00
N LYS A 21 -1.52 14.05 -6.11
CA LYS A 21 -0.15 14.07 -6.66
C LYS A 21 0.85 14.64 -5.65
N LYS A 22 0.52 15.76 -4.99
CA LYS A 22 1.39 16.38 -3.98
C LYS A 22 1.63 15.44 -2.79
N VAL A 23 0.60 14.73 -2.34
CA VAL A 23 0.71 13.74 -1.26
C VAL A 23 1.62 12.57 -1.66
N LEU A 24 1.46 12.03 -2.87
CA LEU A 24 2.28 10.93 -3.37
C LEU A 24 3.76 11.32 -3.54
N ASP A 25 4.04 12.51 -4.09
CA ASP A 25 5.42 12.99 -4.23
C ASP A 25 6.07 13.18 -2.84
N LYS A 26 5.30 13.66 -1.84
CA LYS A 26 5.77 13.77 -0.46
C LYS A 26 6.01 12.40 0.20
N LEU A 27 5.09 11.44 0.02
CA LEU A 27 5.25 10.05 0.48
C LEU A 27 6.52 9.42 -0.08
N ILE A 28 6.80 9.59 -1.37
CA ILE A 28 8.02 9.06 -2.00
C ILE A 28 9.29 9.62 -1.33
N SER A 29 9.30 10.93 -1.06
CA SER A 29 10.42 11.57 -0.37
C SER A 29 10.61 11.01 1.05
N GLU A 30 9.52 10.88 1.81
CA GLU A 30 9.58 10.40 3.18
C GLU A 30 9.90 8.90 3.28
N PHE A 31 9.45 8.07 2.33
CA PHE A 31 9.84 6.67 2.26
C PHE A 31 11.36 6.55 2.16
N ARG A 32 11.97 7.27 1.20
CA ARG A 32 13.43 7.23 1.02
C ARG A 32 14.16 7.67 2.28
N ARG A 33 13.70 8.75 2.92
CA ARG A 33 14.30 9.25 4.16
C ARG A 33 14.20 8.22 5.29
N ALA A 34 13.01 7.68 5.53
CA ALA A 34 12.78 6.71 6.60
C ALA A 34 13.54 5.40 6.35
N GLU A 35 13.66 4.94 5.11
CA GLU A 35 14.48 3.76 4.76
C GLU A 35 15.96 3.94 5.06
N VAL A 36 16.51 5.13 4.80
CA VAL A 36 17.90 5.44 5.13
C VAL A 36 18.11 5.38 6.65
N LEU A 37 17.19 5.94 7.43
CA LEU A 37 17.24 5.92 8.90
C LEU A 37 17.16 4.51 9.48
N LEU A 38 16.48 3.59 8.80
CA LEU A 38 16.34 2.19 9.22
C LEU A 38 17.51 1.30 8.77
N GLY A 39 18.62 1.90 8.31
CA GLY A 39 19.84 1.20 7.94
C GLY A 39 19.80 0.63 6.52
N GLY A 40 19.43 1.48 5.56
CA GLY A 40 19.22 1.17 4.13
C GLY A 40 20.01 -0.03 3.57
N ASN A 41 19.31 -0.85 2.78
CA ASN A 41 19.77 -2.11 2.16
C ASN A 41 20.04 -3.30 3.10
N GLN A 42 19.95 -3.16 4.42
CA GLN A 42 19.99 -4.31 5.34
C GLN A 42 18.60 -4.87 5.63
N GLY A 43 18.08 -5.71 4.73
CA GLY A 43 16.91 -6.56 4.97
C GLY A 43 15.56 -5.83 5.16
N THR A 44 15.50 -4.52 4.88
CA THR A 44 14.27 -3.71 4.93
C THR A 44 13.36 -3.91 3.73
N CYS A 45 13.90 -4.29 2.57
CA CYS A 45 13.16 -4.71 1.39
C CYS A 45 13.70 -6.07 0.96
N GLY A 46 12.88 -7.13 1.08
CA GLY A 46 13.24 -8.41 0.49
C GLY A 46 13.18 -8.29 -1.03
N VAL A 47 14.32 -8.37 -1.71
CA VAL A 47 14.50 -8.13 -3.16
C VAL A 47 14.06 -6.70 -3.54
N ASP A 48 14.82 -6.01 -4.39
CA ASP A 48 14.51 -4.67 -4.91
C ASP A 48 13.28 -4.65 -5.87
N GLY A 49 12.20 -5.38 -5.53
CA GLY A 49 10.99 -5.57 -6.32
C GLY A 49 9.79 -4.74 -5.87
N SER A 50 9.95 -3.81 -4.92
CA SER A 50 8.86 -2.90 -4.56
C SER A 50 8.52 -2.04 -5.77
N LEU A 51 7.32 -2.24 -6.34
CA LEU A 51 6.69 -1.31 -7.28
C LEU A 51 6.93 0.13 -6.83
N ARG A 52 7.28 1.03 -7.76
CA ARG A 52 7.45 2.43 -7.39
C ARG A 52 6.09 2.94 -6.88
N PRO A 53 6.04 3.86 -5.90
CA PRO A 53 4.77 4.35 -5.38
C PRO A 53 3.79 4.89 -6.44
N LYS A 54 4.31 5.39 -7.57
CA LYS A 54 3.50 5.79 -8.72
C LYS A 54 2.85 4.60 -9.43
N ASP A 55 3.60 3.53 -9.65
CA ASP A 55 3.07 2.31 -10.28
C ASP A 55 2.05 1.63 -9.36
N MET A 56 2.28 1.63 -8.03
CA MET A 56 1.29 1.18 -7.04
C MET A 56 0.02 2.02 -7.07
N ALA A 57 0.14 3.34 -7.16
CA ALA A 57 -1.01 4.23 -7.23
C ALA A 57 -1.83 3.99 -8.51
N ASP A 58 -1.16 3.75 -9.64
CA ASP A 58 -1.82 3.42 -10.90
C ASP A 58 -2.53 2.06 -10.84
N LEU A 59 -1.90 1.06 -10.21
CA LEU A 59 -2.51 -0.25 -9.97
C LEU A 59 -3.77 -0.13 -9.09
N PHE A 60 -3.72 0.63 -8.00
CA PHE A 60 -4.89 0.85 -7.14
C PHE A 60 -6.01 1.58 -7.86
N ARG A 61 -5.71 2.61 -8.65
CA ARG A 61 -6.74 3.29 -9.45
C ARG A 61 -7.40 2.34 -10.44
N LEU A 62 -6.60 1.52 -11.12
CA LEU A 62 -7.12 0.55 -12.08
C LEU A 62 -8.01 -0.49 -11.40
N ALA A 63 -7.56 -1.07 -10.29
CA ALA A 63 -8.35 -2.01 -9.50
C ALA A 63 -9.66 -1.38 -9.02
N ASN A 64 -9.60 -0.10 -8.60
CA ASN A 64 -10.77 0.59 -8.08
C ASN A 64 -11.87 0.87 -9.12
N GLN A 65 -11.56 0.79 -10.42
CA GLN A 65 -12.58 0.87 -11.48
C GLN A 65 -13.58 -0.28 -11.41
N HIS A 66 -13.23 -1.37 -10.73
CA HIS A 66 -14.04 -2.57 -10.62
C HIS A 66 -14.41 -2.95 -9.19
N LEU A 67 -13.64 -2.50 -8.19
CA LEU A 67 -13.80 -2.94 -6.80
C LEU A 67 -14.54 -1.93 -5.92
N ASN A 68 -14.63 -0.65 -6.31
CA ASN A 68 -15.28 0.42 -5.54
C ASN A 68 -14.84 0.50 -4.06
N VAL A 69 -13.54 0.31 -3.83
CA VAL A 69 -12.83 0.49 -2.57
C VAL A 69 -12.78 1.97 -2.19
N GLY A 70 -13.07 2.26 -0.93
CA GLY A 70 -13.09 3.61 -0.37
C GLY A 70 -12.92 3.66 1.15
N SER A 71 -13.44 4.72 1.76
CA SER A 71 -13.28 5.06 3.18
C SER A 71 -13.98 4.15 4.19
N ARG A 72 -14.61 3.07 3.73
CA ARG A 72 -15.22 2.04 4.57
C ARG A 72 -14.46 0.72 4.52
N ASP A 73 -13.48 0.61 3.64
CA ASP A 73 -12.80 -0.65 3.33
C ASP A 73 -11.45 -0.72 4.04
N VAL A 74 -11.05 -1.93 4.39
CA VAL A 74 -9.75 -2.23 5.00
C VAL A 74 -8.88 -2.90 3.96
N LEU A 75 -7.66 -2.40 3.77
CA LEU A 75 -6.65 -3.10 2.97
C LEU A 75 -5.98 -4.19 3.82
N LEU A 76 -5.93 -5.41 3.32
CA LEU A 76 -5.08 -6.47 3.84
C LEU A 76 -3.82 -6.59 2.96
N ASP A 77 -2.65 -6.34 3.54
CA ASP A 77 -1.34 -6.41 2.87
C ASP A 77 -0.56 -7.61 3.43
N VAL A 78 -0.41 -8.67 2.63
CA VAL A 78 0.26 -9.91 3.04
C VAL A 78 1.69 -9.92 2.50
N GLY A 79 2.66 -10.14 3.39
CA GLY A 79 4.06 -9.86 3.08
C GLY A 79 4.32 -8.36 3.08
N CYS A 80 3.73 -7.64 4.04
CA CYS A 80 3.61 -6.18 3.96
C CYS A 80 4.94 -5.44 4.04
N SER A 81 6.01 -6.07 4.56
CA SER A 81 7.29 -5.42 4.78
C SER A 81 7.07 -4.08 5.52
N LEU A 82 7.56 -2.96 4.98
CA LEU A 82 7.39 -1.60 5.53
C LEU A 82 6.00 -0.96 5.29
N CYS A 83 5.01 -1.70 4.77
CA CYS A 83 3.66 -1.22 4.48
C CYS A 83 3.56 -0.06 3.48
N LYS A 84 4.54 0.09 2.57
CA LYS A 84 4.49 1.12 1.51
C LYS A 84 3.21 1.04 0.65
N PRO A 85 2.70 -0.14 0.25
CA PRO A 85 1.41 -0.24 -0.43
C PRO A 85 0.26 0.35 0.39
N GLY A 86 0.22 0.08 1.70
CA GLY A 86 -0.78 0.64 2.61
C GLY A 86 -0.82 2.16 2.63
N PHE A 87 0.33 2.82 2.68
CA PHE A 87 0.40 4.28 2.59
C PHE A 87 -0.16 4.83 1.28
N VAL A 88 0.17 4.18 0.16
CA VAL A 88 -0.34 4.57 -1.16
C VAL A 88 -1.85 4.31 -1.25
N ALA A 89 -2.35 3.23 -0.67
CA ALA A 89 -3.79 2.93 -0.63
C ALA A 89 -4.55 3.97 0.18
N ILE A 90 -4.05 4.38 1.34
CA ILE A 90 -4.64 5.49 2.11
C ILE A 90 -4.65 6.78 1.27
N ALA A 91 -3.56 7.10 0.59
CA ALA A 91 -3.48 8.34 -0.19
C ALA A 91 -4.34 8.36 -1.46
N VAL A 92 -4.60 7.19 -2.05
CA VAL A 92 -5.25 7.06 -3.37
C VAL A 92 -6.71 6.61 -3.27
N LEU A 93 -6.98 5.65 -2.38
CA LEU A 93 -8.28 5.01 -2.19
C LEU A 93 -8.98 5.47 -0.90
N ASP A 94 -8.26 6.11 0.03
CA ASP A 94 -8.75 6.50 1.35
C ASP A 94 -9.28 5.34 2.21
N VAL A 95 -8.74 4.13 2.07
CA VAL A 95 -9.11 2.95 2.89
C VAL A 95 -9.06 3.23 4.38
N ILE A 96 -10.08 2.87 5.16
CA ILE A 96 -10.19 3.24 6.58
C ILE A 96 -8.98 2.77 7.39
N ALA A 97 -8.48 1.57 7.09
CA ALA A 97 -7.34 0.97 7.76
C ALA A 97 -6.53 0.07 6.83
N VAL A 98 -5.30 -0.21 7.24
CA VAL A 98 -4.38 -1.16 6.62
C VAL A 98 -3.97 -2.20 7.65
N HIS A 99 -4.22 -3.46 7.35
CA HIS A 99 -3.75 -4.60 8.13
C HIS A 99 -2.58 -5.25 7.41
N GLY A 100 -1.40 -5.18 8.00
CA GLY A 100 -0.18 -5.79 7.47
C GLY A 100 0.08 -7.13 8.14
N ILE A 101 0.40 -8.15 7.34
CA ILE A 101 0.88 -9.45 7.81
C ILE A 101 2.30 -9.66 7.30
N GLU A 102 3.23 -10.00 8.19
CA GLU A 102 4.63 -10.23 7.84
C GLU A 102 5.20 -11.41 8.64
N ILE A 103 6.01 -12.25 7.99
CA ILE A 103 6.60 -13.45 8.57
C ILE A 103 8.00 -13.20 9.17
N ASP A 104 8.61 -12.06 8.84
CA ASP A 104 9.88 -11.62 9.40
C ASP A 104 9.62 -10.61 10.54
N ILE A 105 9.90 -11.03 11.77
CA ILE A 105 9.68 -10.20 12.97
C ILE A 105 10.52 -8.92 12.94
N MET A 106 11.72 -8.95 12.36
CA MET A 106 12.55 -7.76 12.25
C MET A 106 11.95 -6.74 11.29
N LYS A 107 11.26 -7.21 10.23
CA LYS A 107 10.50 -6.32 9.35
C LYS A 107 9.26 -5.75 10.02
N VAL A 108 8.58 -6.51 10.87
CA VAL A 108 7.45 -5.99 11.66
C VAL A 108 7.90 -4.79 12.51
N GLU A 109 9.00 -4.92 13.25
CA GLU A 109 9.50 -3.84 14.10
C GLU A 109 10.00 -2.63 13.30
N LYS A 110 10.68 -2.89 12.17
CA LYS A 110 11.09 -1.84 11.23
C LYS A 110 9.88 -1.11 10.63
N ALA A 111 8.82 -1.84 10.29
CA ALA A 111 7.61 -1.27 9.71
C ALA A 111 6.86 -0.39 10.71
N ARG A 112 6.80 -0.77 12.00
CA ARG A 112 6.25 0.09 13.06
C ARG A 112 6.99 1.44 13.11
N THR A 113 8.32 1.39 13.16
CA THR A 113 9.16 2.59 13.20
C THR A 113 9.00 3.42 11.93
N PHE A 114 8.99 2.77 10.76
CA PHE A 114 8.78 3.39 9.46
C PHE A 114 7.45 4.14 9.41
N ILE A 115 6.37 3.50 9.89
CA ILE A 115 5.04 4.09 9.88
C ILE A 115 4.99 5.36 10.71
N THR A 116 5.51 5.31 11.94
CA THR A 116 5.57 6.46 12.83
C THR A 116 6.31 7.63 12.17
N GLN A 117 7.45 7.37 11.52
CA GLN A 117 8.23 8.41 10.85
C GLN A 117 7.48 9.03 9.66
N VAL A 118 6.92 8.19 8.79
CA VAL A 118 6.20 8.68 7.60
C VAL A 118 4.93 9.43 8.00
N CYS A 119 4.12 8.90 8.92
CA CYS A 119 2.90 9.56 9.41
C CYS A 119 3.21 10.91 10.09
N GLY A 120 4.31 10.98 10.85
CA GLY A 120 4.73 12.23 11.51
C GLY A 120 5.16 13.33 10.54
N ASN A 121 5.78 12.97 9.40
CA ASN A 121 6.34 13.94 8.47
C ASN A 121 5.38 14.31 7.32
N VAL A 122 4.44 13.43 6.99
CA VAL A 122 3.41 13.70 5.98
C VAL A 122 2.18 14.28 6.65
N GLY A 123 2.16 15.60 6.86
CA GLY A 123 1.07 16.29 7.56
C GLY A 123 -0.36 16.07 7.06
N SER A 124 -0.58 15.65 5.81
CA SER A 124 -1.91 15.23 5.31
C SER A 124 -2.34 13.85 5.80
N LEU A 125 -1.45 13.15 6.49
CA LEU A 125 -1.61 11.82 7.06
C LEU A 125 -1.35 11.85 8.59
N SER A 126 -1.53 13.00 9.24
CA SER A 126 -1.44 13.06 10.71
C SER A 126 -2.45 12.08 11.33
N GLY A 127 -2.00 11.32 12.34
CA GLY A 127 -2.79 10.24 12.93
C GLY A 127 -2.91 8.99 12.05
N CYS A 128 -2.24 8.90 10.88
CA CYS A 128 -2.32 7.71 10.05
C CYS A 128 -1.78 6.45 10.71
N GLN A 129 -0.93 6.59 11.72
CA GLN A 129 -0.38 5.48 12.48
C GLN A 129 -1.49 4.58 13.08
N ASP A 130 -2.60 5.17 13.50
CA ASP A 130 -3.74 4.44 14.09
C ASP A 130 -4.53 3.64 13.04
N ARG A 131 -4.34 3.96 11.75
CA ARG A 131 -4.90 3.22 10.62
C ARG A 131 -4.10 1.97 10.30
N PHE A 132 -2.88 1.80 10.81
CA PHE A 132 -2.06 0.61 10.55
C PHE A 132 -2.11 -0.40 11.69
N LYS A 133 -2.34 -1.66 11.35
CA LYS A 133 -2.19 -2.81 12.27
C LYS A 133 -1.28 -3.85 11.64
N ILE A 134 -0.03 -3.92 12.10
CA ILE A 134 0.93 -4.92 11.63
C ILE A 134 1.00 -6.09 12.61
N ARG A 135 0.90 -7.31 12.06
CA ARG A 135 0.99 -8.56 12.80
C ARG A 135 2.10 -9.44 12.26
N TYR A 136 2.85 -10.02 13.18
CA TYR A 136 3.75 -11.12 12.88
C TYR A 136 2.96 -12.40 12.63
N ALA A 137 3.31 -13.12 11.57
CA ALA A 137 2.78 -14.42 11.21
C ALA A 137 3.87 -15.49 11.36
N ASP A 138 3.73 -16.35 12.36
CA ASP A 138 4.57 -17.54 12.48
C ASP A 138 4.18 -18.54 11.38
N ILE A 139 5.07 -18.77 10.41
CA ILE A 139 4.79 -19.64 9.26
C ILE A 139 4.42 -21.07 9.65
N ASN A 140 4.81 -21.51 10.85
CA ASN A 140 4.47 -22.85 11.35
C ASN A 140 3.07 -22.90 11.98
N LYS A 141 2.41 -21.75 12.17
CA LYS A 141 1.10 -21.62 12.83
C LYS A 141 0.06 -20.91 11.96
N VAL A 142 0.46 -20.40 10.80
CA VAL A 142 -0.44 -19.67 9.90
C VAL A 142 -0.82 -20.56 8.72
N SER A 143 -2.12 -20.84 8.62
CA SER A 143 -2.74 -21.34 7.41
C SER A 143 -3.44 -20.18 6.70
N ILE A 144 -3.03 -19.88 5.47
CA ILE A 144 -3.70 -18.86 4.64
C ILE A 144 -4.82 -19.56 3.87
N PHE A 145 -6.07 -19.29 4.22
CA PHE A 145 -7.24 -19.71 3.47
C PHE A 145 -7.80 -18.52 2.70
N GLY A 146 -7.76 -18.59 1.37
CA GLY A 146 -8.38 -17.58 0.51
C GLY A 146 -9.85 -17.92 0.25
N MET A 147 -10.77 -17.10 0.75
CA MET A 147 -12.18 -17.12 0.32
C MET A 147 -12.46 -15.87 -0.52
N ILE A 148 -12.92 -16.08 -1.75
CA ILE A 148 -13.45 -15.01 -2.61
C ILE A 148 -14.97 -15.13 -2.58
N GLY A 149 -15.62 -14.25 -1.82
CA GLY A 149 -17.08 -14.15 -1.78
C GLY A 149 -17.53 -12.80 -2.34
N ARG A 150 -18.55 -12.81 -3.21
CA ARG A 150 -19.34 -11.61 -3.48
C ARG A 150 -20.47 -11.57 -2.45
N ILE A 151 -20.60 -10.47 -1.72
CA ILE A 151 -21.80 -10.15 -0.94
C ILE A 151 -22.80 -9.49 -1.88
#